data_AF-A0A957P770-F1
#
_entry.id   AF-A0A957P770-F1
#
_cell.length_a   1.000
_cell.length_b   1.000
_cell.length_c   1.000
_cell.angle_alpha   90.00
_cell.angle_beta   90.00
_cell.angle_gamma   90.00
#
_symmetry.space_group_name_H-M   'P 1'
#
loop_
_entity.id
_entity.type
_entity.pdbx_description
1 polymer ?
#
loop_
_entity_poly.entity_id
_entity_poly.type
_entity_poly.pdbx_seq_one_letter_code
_entity_poly.pdbx_strand_id
1 'polypeptide(L)'
;TYPADMPGWALLNLISTIGAYILAVSVLIFVWNLVVSWRRGAAAGDNPWQGWTLEWATSSPPPVHNFERVPPIRSHRPLYDLTPAERTNQAGWSAVSQEIPQPTYAPATLALGIIFVLWGLATTWLISAVGLGLIVLALQLWFRQK
;
A
#
# COMPACT_ATOMS: atom_id res chain seq x y z
N THR A 1 -35.80 -8.58 -4.51
CA THR A 1 -36.63 -8.90 -3.32
C THR A 1 -37.04 -10.35 -3.42
N TYR A 2 -37.02 -11.08 -2.30
CA TYR A 2 -37.45 -12.48 -2.24
C TYR A 2 -38.97 -12.57 -1.99
N PRO A 3 -39.66 -13.62 -2.45
CA PRO A 3 -41.07 -13.86 -2.15
C PRO A 3 -41.33 -14.00 -0.63
N ALA A 4 -42.40 -13.39 -0.12
CA ALA A 4 -42.69 -13.32 1.31
C ALA A 4 -43.09 -14.67 1.93
N ASP A 5 -43.50 -15.62 1.09
CA ASP A 5 -43.93 -16.97 1.44
C ASP A 5 -42.77 -17.97 1.61
N MET A 6 -41.53 -17.59 1.28
CA MET A 6 -40.37 -18.45 1.47
C MET A 6 -40.00 -18.60 2.95
N PRO A 7 -40.09 -19.82 3.54
CA PRO A 7 -39.84 -20.03 4.96
C PRO A 7 -38.41 -19.67 5.37
N GLY A 8 -38.24 -18.88 6.43
CA GLY A 8 -36.93 -18.57 7.04
C GLY A 8 -36.10 -17.47 6.36
N TRP A 9 -36.43 -17.08 5.13
CA TRP A 9 -35.66 -16.07 4.38
C TRP A 9 -35.73 -14.68 5.01
N ALA A 10 -36.88 -14.30 5.55
CA ALA A 10 -37.04 -13.01 6.21
C ALA A 10 -36.12 -12.86 7.44
N LEU A 11 -35.99 -13.93 8.23
CA LEU A 11 -35.11 -13.93 9.40
C LEU A 11 -33.64 -13.85 8.99
N LEU A 12 -33.21 -14.62 7.98
CA LEU A 12 -31.83 -14.58 7.50
C LEU A 12 -31.45 -13.21 6.93
N ASN A 13 -32.35 -12.56 6.20
CA ASN A 13 -32.13 -11.20 5.69
C ASN A 13 -32.07 -10.16 6.83
N LEU A 14 -32.90 -10.31 7.87
CA LEU A 14 -32.85 -9.46 9.05
C LEU A 14 -31.50 -9.60 9.77
N ILE A 15 -31.05 -10.83 10.02
CA ILE A 15 -29.73 -11.11 10.63
C ILE A 15 -28.60 -10.50 9.78
N SER A 16 -28.64 -10.69 8.46
CA SER A 16 -27.68 -10.09 7.53
C SER A 16 -27.68 -8.57 7.60
N THR A 17 -28.85 -7.95 7.72
CA THR A 17 -28.99 -6.48 7.80
C THR A 17 -28.45 -5.94 9.12
N ILE A 18 -28.71 -6.62 10.23
CA ILE A 18 -28.13 -6.28 11.53
C ILE A 18 -26.59 -6.39 11.46
N GLY A 19 -26.06 -7.47 10.87
CA GLY A 19 -24.63 -7.63 10.65
C GLY A 19 -24.03 -6.50 9.82
N ALA A 20 -24.71 -6.07 8.76
CA ALA A 20 -24.28 -4.95 7.93
C ALA A 20 -24.22 -3.62 8.72
N TYR A 21 -25.19 -3.36 9.61
CA TYR A 21 -25.14 -2.17 10.47
C TYR A 21 -24.00 -2.23 11.49
N ILE A 22 -23.73 -3.40 12.08
CA ILE A 22 -22.59 -3.58 12.99
C ILE A 22 -21.27 -3.32 12.26
N LEU A 23 -21.12 -3.84 11.04
CA LEU A 23 -19.95 -3.57 10.19
C LEU A 23 -19.81 -2.08 9.87
N ALA A 24 -20.91 -1.41 9.51
CA ALA A 24 -20.91 0.02 9.22
C ALA A 24 -20.40 0.84 10.43
N VAL A 25 -20.90 0.56 11.63
CA VAL A 25 -20.44 1.22 12.86
C VAL A 25 -18.97 0.91 13.15
N SER A 26 -18.53 -0.34 12.95
CA SER A 26 -17.14 -0.74 13.17
C SER A 26 -16.17 -0.01 12.23
N VAL A 27 -16.54 0.17 10.95
CA VAL A 27 -15.75 0.94 9.99
C VAL A 27 -15.67 2.41 10.40
N LEU A 28 -16.76 3.01 10.92
CA LEU A 28 -16.72 4.38 11.42
C LEU A 28 -15.76 4.55 12.60
N ILE A 29 -15.76 3.61 13.55
CA ILE A 29 -14.83 3.61 14.69
C ILE A 29 -13.38 3.45 14.19
N PHE A 30 -13.12 2.57 13.22
CA PHE A 30 -11.81 2.40 12.62
C PHE A 30 -11.30 3.68 11.94
N VAL A 31 -12.14 4.32 11.11
CA VAL A 31 -11.79 5.59 10.43
C VAL A 31 -11.55 6.70 11.45
N TRP A 32 -12.37 6.76 12.51
CA TRP A 32 -12.16 7.71 13.60
C TRP A 32 -10.80 7.51 14.27
N ASN A 33 -10.44 6.27 14.60
CA ASN A 33 -9.14 5.96 15.20
C ASN A 33 -7.97 6.33 14.27
N LEU A 34 -8.08 6.03 12.97
CA LEU A 34 -7.09 6.38 11.96
C LEU A 34 -6.86 7.91 11.90
N VAL A 35 -7.93 8.69 11.86
CA VAL A 35 -7.85 10.17 11.79
C VAL A 35 -7.26 10.75 13.07
N VAL A 36 -7.67 10.25 14.24
CA VAL A 36 -7.12 10.70 15.53
C VAL A 36 -5.64 10.37 15.63
N SER A 37 -5.24 9.15 15.28
CA SER A 37 -3.84 8.70 15.30
C SER A 37 -2.96 9.50 14.34
N TRP A 38 -3.45 9.80 13.13
CA TRP A 38 -2.71 10.61 12.16
C TRP A 38 -2.51 12.06 12.62
N ARG A 39 -3.51 12.66 13.28
CA ARG A 39 -3.45 14.08 13.69
C ARG A 39 -2.81 14.32 15.05
N ARG A 40 -2.90 13.37 15.97
CA ARG A 40 -2.54 13.56 17.40
C ARG A 40 -1.72 12.40 17.99
N GLY A 41 -1.41 11.36 17.21
CA GLY A 41 -0.60 10.24 17.67
C GLY A 41 0.84 10.66 17.96
N ALA A 42 1.46 10.01 18.94
CA ALA A 42 2.89 10.14 19.17
C ALA A 42 3.68 9.57 17.98
N ALA A 43 4.85 10.13 17.71
CA ALA A 43 5.75 9.56 16.70
C ALA A 43 6.14 8.13 17.12
N ALA A 44 6.03 7.20 16.17
CA ALA A 44 6.48 5.83 16.39
C ALA A 44 8.01 5.78 16.44
N GLY A 45 8.57 4.99 17.36
CA GLY A 45 9.99 4.63 17.30
C GLY A 45 10.26 3.63 16.18
N ASP A 46 11.53 3.26 16.00
CA ASP A 46 11.97 2.35 14.94
C ASP A 46 11.41 0.92 15.12
N ASN A 47 11.36 0.43 16.35
CA ASN A 47 10.85 -0.90 16.67
C ASN A 47 9.91 -0.92 17.89
N PRO A 48 8.67 -0.39 17.77
CA PRO A 48 7.73 -0.29 18.88
C PRO A 48 7.25 -1.65 19.41
N TRP A 49 7.35 -2.71 18.60
CA TRP A 49 6.84 -4.05 18.93
C TRP A 49 7.94 -5.08 19.19
N GLN A 50 9.21 -4.67 19.17
CA GLN A 50 10.36 -5.57 19.26
C GLN A 50 10.33 -6.71 18.22
N GLY A 51 9.92 -6.38 17.00
CA GLY A 51 9.89 -7.29 15.86
C GLY A 51 11.29 -7.76 15.43
N TRP A 52 11.34 -8.88 14.72
CA TRP A 52 12.59 -9.60 14.41
C TRP A 52 13.06 -9.51 12.96
N THR A 53 12.23 -8.93 12.10
CA THR A 53 12.37 -8.85 10.65
C THR A 53 12.88 -7.47 10.23
N LEU A 54 13.54 -7.37 9.07
CA LEU A 54 14.34 -6.19 8.69
C LEU A 54 13.58 -4.86 8.66
N GLU A 55 12.27 -4.86 8.46
CA GLU A 55 11.47 -3.64 8.52
C GLU A 55 11.54 -2.92 9.87
N TRP A 56 11.95 -3.63 10.93
CA TRP A 56 12.16 -3.07 12.27
C TRP A 56 13.61 -2.65 12.54
N ALA A 57 14.47 -2.69 11.52
CA ALA A 57 15.87 -2.23 11.58
C ALA A 57 16.06 -0.81 11.00
N THR A 58 15.00 -0.19 10.47
CA THR A 58 15.02 1.15 9.86
C THR A 58 14.24 2.15 10.71
N SER A 59 14.34 3.44 10.38
CA SER A 59 13.63 4.50 11.08
C SER A 59 12.12 4.46 10.83
N SER A 60 11.35 5.10 11.71
CA SER A 60 9.90 5.30 11.52
C SER A 60 9.58 6.78 11.27
N PRO A 61 9.23 7.22 10.03
CA PRO A 61 9.11 6.42 8.80
C PRO A 61 10.47 6.05 8.18
N PRO A 62 10.52 5.03 7.31
CA PRO A 62 11.75 4.64 6.64
C PRO A 62 12.24 5.73 5.68
N PRO A 63 13.55 5.88 5.47
CA PRO A 63 14.10 6.77 4.46
C PRO A 63 13.72 6.28 3.05
N VAL A 64 13.80 7.17 2.05
CA VAL A 64 13.42 6.86 0.65
C VAL A 64 14.21 5.67 0.07
N HIS A 65 15.43 5.45 0.54
CA HIS A 65 16.30 4.34 0.12
C HIS A 65 16.22 3.12 1.07
N ASN A 66 15.19 3.06 1.93
CA ASN A 66 14.88 2.02 2.91
C ASN A 66 15.90 1.81 4.03
N PHE A 67 17.16 1.50 3.72
CA PHE A 67 18.19 1.14 4.70
C PHE A 67 19.49 1.88 4.45
N GLU A 68 19.99 2.60 5.45
CA GLU A 68 21.36 3.12 5.43
C GLU A 68 22.37 1.98 5.65
N ARG A 69 22.05 1.10 6.60
CA ARG A 69 22.85 -0.08 6.96
C ARG A 69 21.93 -1.28 7.22
N VAL A 70 22.40 -2.47 6.89
CA VAL A 70 21.65 -3.72 7.06
C VAL A 70 22.42 -4.68 7.97
N PRO A 71 21.76 -5.33 8.94
CA PRO A 71 22.40 -6.34 9.77
C PRO A 71 22.75 -7.60 8.97
N PRO A 72 23.74 -8.40 9.43
CA PRO A 72 24.03 -9.69 8.82
C PRO A 72 22.81 -10.63 8.86
N ILE A 73 22.39 -11.09 7.69
CA ILE A 73 21.21 -11.97 7.54
C ILE A 73 21.65 -13.43 7.71
N ARG A 74 21.31 -14.01 8.86
CA ARG A 74 21.64 -15.41 9.20
C ARG A 74 20.42 -16.34 9.21
N SER A 75 19.23 -15.78 9.39
CA SER A 75 17.96 -16.50 9.37
C SER A 75 16.82 -15.60 8.90
N HIS A 76 15.60 -16.13 8.97
CA HIS A 76 14.36 -15.38 8.74
C HIS A 76 14.04 -14.35 9.84
N ARG A 77 14.83 -14.28 10.92
CA ARG A 77 14.69 -13.36 12.05
C ARG A 77 15.98 -12.58 12.31
N PRO A 78 16.46 -11.78 11.35
CA PRO A 78 17.79 -11.18 11.40
C PRO A 78 18.03 -10.29 12.63
N LEU A 79 17.02 -9.60 13.17
CA LEU A 79 17.19 -8.79 14.39
C LEU A 79 17.22 -9.63 15.68
N TYR A 80 16.62 -10.81 15.66
CA TYR A 80 16.67 -11.74 16.79
C TYR A 80 18.07 -12.34 16.94
N ASP A 81 18.70 -12.67 15.81
CA ASP A 81 20.03 -13.29 15.76
C ASP A 81 21.19 -12.31 16.03
N LEU A 82 20.87 -11.04 16.29
CA LEU A 82 21.89 -10.04 16.60
C LEU A 82 22.56 -10.34 17.93
N THR A 83 23.89 -10.37 17.88
CA THR A 83 24.69 -10.35 19.10
C THR A 83 24.53 -9.01 19.83
N PRO A 84 24.84 -8.93 21.14
CA PRO A 84 24.80 -7.65 21.87
C PRO A 84 25.61 -6.54 21.20
N ALA A 85 26.79 -6.87 20.65
CA ALA A 85 27.64 -5.91 19.94
C ALA A 85 27.00 -5.40 18.64
N GLU A 86 26.34 -6.28 17.88
CA GLU A 86 25.62 -5.92 16.65
C GLU A 86 24.39 -5.05 16.94
N ARG A 87 23.72 -5.26 18.06
CA ARG A 87 22.53 -4.49 18.47
C ARG A 87 22.88 -3.09 18.97
N THR A 88 23.92 -2.96 19.79
CA THR A 88 24.28 -1.67 20.43
C THR A 88 25.10 -0.77 19.50
N ASN A 89 26.07 -1.34 18.78
CA ASN A 89 27.05 -0.54 18.02
C ASN A 89 26.96 -0.75 16.50
N GLN A 90 25.95 -1.50 16.02
CA GLN A 90 25.84 -1.90 14.61
C GLN A 90 27.15 -2.50 14.05
N ALA A 91 27.87 -3.25 14.90
CA ALA A 91 29.09 -3.95 14.51
C ALA A 91 28.77 -4.95 13.39
N GLY A 92 29.57 -5.01 12.33
CA GLY A 92 29.33 -5.94 11.22
C GLY A 92 28.14 -5.60 10.31
N TRP A 93 27.43 -4.48 10.51
CA TRP A 93 26.40 -4.03 9.58
C TRP A 93 27.02 -3.46 8.31
N SER A 94 26.48 -3.85 7.16
CA SER A 94 26.93 -3.37 5.85
C SER A 94 26.17 -2.11 5.46
N ALA A 95 26.89 -1.12 4.93
CA ALA A 95 26.25 0.04 4.31
C ALA A 95 25.61 -0.36 2.98
N VAL A 96 24.42 0.15 2.71
CA VAL A 96 23.71 -0.08 1.45
C VAL A 96 23.75 1.18 0.61
N SER A 97 24.45 1.13 -0.51
CA SER A 97 24.41 2.17 -1.53
C SER A 97 23.34 1.81 -2.54
N GLN A 98 22.24 2.55 -2.55
CA GLN A 98 21.15 2.36 -3.50
C GLN A 98 20.98 3.64 -4.34
N GLU A 99 20.99 3.49 -5.66
CA GLU A 99 20.56 4.54 -6.57
C GLU A 99 19.03 4.66 -6.52
N ILE A 100 18.53 5.86 -6.25
CA ILE A 100 17.08 6.11 -6.18
C ILE A 100 16.57 6.29 -7.62
N PRO A 101 15.60 5.49 -8.08
CA PRO A 101 15.02 5.68 -9.40
C PRO A 101 14.35 7.06 -9.49
N GLN A 102 14.55 7.75 -10.61
CA GLN A 102 13.94 9.06 -10.82
C GLN A 102 12.42 8.94 -11.01
N PRO A 103 11.63 9.91 -10.51
CA PRO A 103 10.18 9.88 -10.68
C PRO A 103 9.78 10.12 -12.15
N THR A 104 8.82 9.32 -12.62
CA THR A 104 8.36 9.35 -14.01
C THR A 104 6.84 9.31 -14.10
N TYR A 105 6.28 10.17 -14.95
CA TYR A 105 4.83 10.26 -15.18
C TYR A 105 4.30 9.30 -16.25
N ALA A 106 5.17 8.52 -16.91
CA ALA A 106 4.79 7.59 -17.98
C ALA A 106 3.76 6.52 -17.53
N PRO A 107 3.90 5.86 -16.36
CA PRO A 107 2.88 4.91 -15.91
C PRO A 107 1.51 5.56 -15.64
N ALA A 108 1.50 6.77 -15.05
CA ALA A 108 0.27 7.49 -14.76
C ALA A 108 -0.46 7.92 -16.05
N THR A 109 0.28 8.41 -17.05
CA THR A 109 -0.28 8.78 -18.35
C THR A 109 -0.77 7.56 -19.13
N LEU A 110 -0.05 6.44 -19.07
CA LEU A 110 -0.48 5.17 -19.64
C LEU A 110 -1.81 4.70 -19.03
N ALA A 111 -1.91 4.73 -17.69
CA ALA A 111 -3.12 4.35 -16.97
C ALA A 111 -4.32 5.24 -17.36
N LEU A 112 -4.11 6.55 -17.48
CA LEU A 112 -5.14 7.48 -17.94
C LEU A 112 -5.59 7.14 -19.37
N GLY A 113 -4.66 6.83 -20.27
CA GLY A 113 -4.97 6.39 -21.62
C GLY A 113 -5.82 5.11 -21.64
N ILE A 114 -5.46 4.09 -20.85
CA ILE A 114 -6.24 2.85 -20.72
C ILE A 114 -7.66 3.14 -20.21
N ILE A 115 -7.81 3.98 -19.19
CA ILE A 115 -9.11 4.38 -18.65
C ILE A 115 -9.98 5.01 -19.76
N PHE A 116 -9.41 5.91 -20.56
CA PHE A 116 -10.13 6.56 -21.65
C PHE A 116 -10.49 5.58 -22.77
N VAL A 117 -9.62 4.61 -23.09
CA VAL A 117 -9.95 3.55 -24.04
C VAL A 117 -11.15 2.73 -23.56
N LEU A 118 -11.09 2.22 -22.32
CA LEU A 118 -12.15 1.40 -21.73
C LEU A 118 -13.48 2.17 -21.61
N TRP A 119 -13.43 3.42 -21.18
CA TRP A 119 -14.60 4.28 -21.09
C TRP A 119 -15.19 4.61 -22.46
N GLY A 120 -14.34 4.86 -23.46
CA GLY A 120 -14.77 5.11 -24.82
C GLY A 120 -15.42 3.89 -25.47
N LEU A 121 -14.94 2.67 -25.20
CA LEU A 121 -15.58 1.44 -25.69
C LEU A 121 -17.01 1.29 -25.17
N ALA A 122 -17.28 1.76 -23.95
CA ALA A 122 -18.62 1.73 -23.36
C ALA A 122 -19.54 2.87 -23.84
N THR A 123 -18.98 3.97 -24.35
CA THR A 123 -19.74 5.20 -24.63
C THR A 123 -19.63 5.64 -26.09
N THR A 124 -18.44 6.10 -26.52
CA THR A 124 -18.17 6.60 -27.88
C THR A 124 -16.73 6.32 -28.30
N TRP A 125 -16.56 5.92 -29.57
CA TRP A 125 -15.25 5.60 -30.13
C TRP A 125 -14.26 6.78 -30.15
N LEU A 126 -14.75 8.03 -30.14
CA LEU A 126 -13.91 9.24 -30.08
C LEU A 126 -13.07 9.31 -28.80
N ILE A 127 -13.65 8.94 -27.65
CA ILE A 127 -12.92 8.92 -26.38
C ILE A 127 -11.85 7.82 -26.41
N SER A 128 -12.14 6.68 -27.05
CA SER A 128 -11.14 5.63 -27.24
C SER A 128 -9.98 6.09 -28.13
N ALA A 129 -10.24 6.89 -29.16
CA ALA A 129 -9.18 7.47 -29.99
C ALA A 129 -8.27 8.40 -29.19
N VAL A 130 -8.83 9.23 -28.29
CA VAL A 130 -8.04 10.06 -27.36
C VAL A 130 -7.19 9.19 -26.42
N GLY A 131 -7.78 8.13 -25.86
CA GLY A 131 -7.07 7.17 -25.01
C GLY A 131 -5.89 6.50 -25.72
N LEU A 132 -6.06 6.07 -26.98
CA LEU A 132 -4.98 5.51 -27.79
C LEU A 132 -3.85 6.52 -28.01
N GLY A 133 -4.18 7.80 -28.24
CA GLY A 133 -3.19 8.87 -28.34
C GLY A 133 -2.38 9.06 -27.05
N LEU A 134 -3.04 9.02 -25.89
CA LEU A 134 -2.37 9.09 -24.58
C LEU A 134 -1.46 7.90 -24.33
N ILE A 135 -1.85 6.69 -24.73
CA ILE A 135 -1.02 5.48 -24.62
C ILE A 135 0.26 5.63 -25.46
N VAL A 136 0.14 6.08 -26.70
CA VAL A 136 1.31 6.30 -27.57
C VAL A 136 2.25 7.34 -26.96
N LEU A 137 1.71 8.46 -26.44
CA LEU A 137 2.49 9.47 -25.74
C LEU A 137 3.21 8.89 -24.52
N ALA A 138 2.50 8.12 -23.69
CA ALA A 138 3.06 7.53 -22.49
C ALA A 138 4.23 6.59 -22.81
N LEU A 139 4.07 5.72 -23.83
CA LEU A 139 5.14 4.84 -24.29
C LEU A 139 6.34 5.63 -24.83
N GLN A 140 6.10 6.68 -25.62
CA GLN A 140 7.18 7.54 -26.10
C GLN A 140 7.94 8.25 -24.97
N LEU A 141 7.22 8.77 -23.97
CA LEU A 141 7.83 9.37 -22.79
C LEU A 141 8.68 8.35 -22.04
N TRP A 142 8.18 7.12 -21.89
CA TRP A 142 8.89 6.05 -21.21
C TRP A 142 10.17 5.66 -21.94
N PHE A 143 10.10 5.41 -23.24
CA PHE A 143 11.28 5.00 -24.03
C PHE A 143 12.34 6.10 -24.18
N ARG A 144 11.96 7.38 -24.00
CA ARG A 144 12.91 8.50 -24.08
C ARG A 144 13.67 8.74 -22.78
N GLN A 145 13.21 8.17 -21.67
CA GLN A 145 13.94 8.22 -20.41
C GLN A 145 15.03 7.15 -20.43
N LYS A 146 16.27 7.59 -20.64
CA LYS A 146 17.47 6.78 -20.47
C LYS A 146 17.98 6.94 -19.05
#